data_AF-A0A7C4W0W1-F1
#
_entry.id   AF-A0A7C4W0W1-F1
#
_cell.length_a   1.000
_cell.length_b   1.000
_cell.length_c   1.000
_cell.angle_alpha   90.00
_cell.angle_beta   90.00
_cell.angle_gamma   90.00
#
_symmetry.space_group_name_H-M   'P 1'
#
loop_
_entity.id
_entity.type
_entity.pdbx_description
1 polymer ?
#
loop_
_entity_poly.entity_id
_entity_poly.type
_entity_poly.pdbx_seq_one_letter_code
_entity_poly.pdbx_strand_id
1 'polypeptide(L)'
;MLAEGREMKKVLVVDDSDVWRSYLKNLLELNGYSVEVARDGLDGLNKFFSFLPDVVIVDHVMPKLNGIHFTRFIRSFSVFKRIGILMLTGADETVSPFWAKKSGVNAFVKKTAPQEDIERAILAFVAQPYAIEWTREIYKIHIEPYGELVDILDESLKKATLMDEILSYASYIFDEFTVFRKIYELFLELLEFEAVYFVVASLSRMRIYGFGKGELAAPEEVKRVLEMSSDLSIYSPVEEHFQGSRKMSENFVLEEIFSWYDELLGFVLFENPKFVEVTQKTLLYINDALGNLFMLVNDYYNLNKGLECDGITGTYTMTFFRTKLASSIDFAVRNDLPVTLVKTRIVNLREFVKRYGGTLANEFLKKLSEILQEFSQELVGRIKVDEFCNILIGAKSKRSQKTVDDIKNRISSLAEKDERFADVRIEFSLIEWNGESLGEMIEKIYSKGDMEL
;
A
#
# COMPACT_ATOMS: atom_id res chain seq x y z
N MET A 1 27.27 -43.17 -30.95
CA MET A 1 25.87 -42.71 -30.82
C MET A 1 25.18 -43.60 -29.82
N LEU A 2 25.21 -43.22 -28.54
CA LEU A 2 24.48 -43.90 -27.47
C LEU A 2 23.25 -43.04 -27.19
N ALA A 3 22.06 -43.64 -27.31
CA ALA A 3 20.82 -43.02 -26.87
C ALA A 3 20.87 -42.94 -25.33
N GLU A 4 21.06 -41.74 -24.79
CA GLU A 4 20.93 -41.50 -23.36
C GLU A 4 19.50 -41.82 -22.92
N GLY A 5 19.38 -42.68 -21.90
CA GLY A 5 18.12 -43.16 -21.37
C GLY A 5 17.25 -42.01 -20.87
N ARG A 6 16.19 -41.68 -21.61
CA ARG A 6 15.07 -40.93 -21.04
C ARG A 6 14.35 -41.87 -20.09
N GLU A 7 14.36 -41.54 -18.79
CA GLU A 7 13.45 -42.16 -17.83
C GLU A 7 12.02 -42.08 -18.38
N MET A 8 11.27 -43.16 -18.18
CA MET A 8 9.90 -43.28 -18.64
C MET A 8 9.05 -42.21 -17.93
N LYS A 9 8.52 -41.27 -18.70
CA LYS A 9 7.78 -40.12 -18.16
C LYS A 9 6.56 -40.60 -17.37
N LYS A 10 6.38 -40.04 -16.18
CA LYS A 10 5.37 -40.47 -15.21
C LYS A 10 4.09 -39.66 -15.34
N VAL A 11 2.96 -40.34 -15.42
CA VAL A 11 1.62 -39.72 -15.55
C VAL A 11 0.70 -40.23 -14.45
N LEU A 12 0.06 -39.31 -13.73
CA LEU A 12 -0.99 -39.64 -12.78
C LEU A 12 -2.36 -39.31 -13.40
N VAL A 13 -3.27 -40.28 -13.42
CA VAL A 13 -4.65 -40.10 -13.86
C VAL A 13 -5.56 -40.11 -12.64
N VAL A 14 -6.34 -39.06 -12.43
CA VAL A 14 -7.26 -38.91 -11.31
C VAL A 14 -8.66 -38.67 -11.85
N ASP A 15 -9.53 -39.65 -11.72
CA ASP A 15 -10.90 -39.62 -12.25
C ASP A 15 -11.75 -40.53 -11.36
N ASP A 16 -13.02 -40.24 -11.11
CA ASP A 16 -13.89 -41.08 -10.27
C ASP A 16 -14.52 -42.25 -11.04
N SER A 17 -14.52 -42.19 -12.38
CA SER A 17 -14.99 -43.24 -13.28
C SER A 17 -13.92 -44.31 -13.53
N ASP A 18 -14.21 -45.56 -13.14
CA ASP A 18 -13.36 -46.72 -13.45
C ASP A 18 -13.07 -46.86 -14.95
N VAL A 19 -14.07 -46.58 -15.80
CA VAL A 19 -13.96 -46.70 -17.25
C VAL A 19 -12.91 -45.72 -17.80
N TRP A 20 -12.98 -44.45 -17.39
CA TRP A 20 -12.00 -43.44 -17.81
C TRP A 20 -10.62 -43.73 -17.27
N ARG A 21 -10.48 -44.15 -16.01
CA ARG A 21 -9.19 -44.53 -15.42
C ARG A 21 -8.53 -45.66 -16.22
N SER A 22 -9.25 -46.75 -16.48
CA SER A 22 -8.71 -47.89 -17.23
C SER A 22 -8.39 -47.55 -18.67
N TYR A 23 -9.26 -46.77 -19.33
CA TYR A 23 -9.04 -46.33 -20.71
C TYR A 23 -7.79 -45.46 -20.85
N LEU A 24 -7.67 -44.40 -20.04
CA LEU A 24 -6.52 -43.49 -20.08
C LEU A 24 -5.23 -44.19 -19.68
N LYS A 25 -5.28 -45.09 -18.70
CA LYS A 25 -4.14 -45.93 -18.33
C LYS A 25 -3.64 -46.74 -19.52
N ASN A 26 -4.51 -47.49 -20.17
CA ASN A 26 -4.13 -48.31 -21.32
C ASN A 26 -3.59 -47.45 -22.47
N LEU A 27 -4.26 -46.34 -22.79
CA LEU A 27 -3.83 -45.41 -23.84
C LEU A 27 -2.40 -44.91 -23.58
N LEU A 28 -2.11 -44.47 -22.37
CA LEU A 28 -0.81 -43.90 -22.01
C LEU A 28 0.28 -44.96 -21.87
N GLU A 29 0.00 -46.11 -21.27
CA GLU A 29 0.96 -47.22 -21.16
C GLU A 29 1.35 -47.77 -22.54
N LEU A 30 0.39 -47.90 -23.47
CA LEU A 30 0.66 -48.29 -24.87
C LEU A 30 1.58 -47.30 -25.59
N ASN A 31 1.58 -46.04 -25.17
CA ASN A 31 2.45 -44.98 -25.71
C ASN A 31 3.76 -44.81 -24.91
N GLY A 32 4.08 -45.75 -24.01
CA GLY A 32 5.38 -45.82 -23.34
C GLY A 32 5.51 -44.90 -22.12
N TYR A 33 4.40 -44.56 -21.46
CA TYR A 33 4.40 -43.79 -20.21
C TYR A 33 4.23 -44.69 -18.98
N SER A 34 4.79 -44.28 -17.83
CA SER A 34 4.54 -44.93 -16.55
C SER A 34 3.31 -44.31 -15.91
N VAL A 35 2.25 -45.09 -15.66
CA VAL A 35 0.95 -44.54 -15.29
C VAL A 35 0.48 -45.04 -13.94
N GLU A 36 0.17 -44.12 -13.04
CA GLU A 36 -0.64 -44.40 -11.86
C GLU A 36 -2.05 -43.84 -12.01
N VAL A 37 -3.01 -44.51 -11.37
CA VAL A 37 -4.43 -44.12 -11.40
C VAL A 37 -4.94 -43.90 -9.99
N ALA A 38 -5.76 -42.88 -9.79
CA ALA A 38 -6.37 -42.54 -8.53
C ALA A 38 -7.88 -42.35 -8.67
N ARG A 39 -8.64 -42.82 -7.67
CA ARG A 39 -10.11 -42.93 -7.75
C ARG A 39 -10.88 -41.69 -7.33
N ASP A 40 -10.23 -40.75 -6.67
CA ASP A 40 -10.78 -39.47 -6.22
C ASP A 40 -9.63 -38.52 -5.92
N GLY A 41 -9.93 -37.24 -5.66
CA GLY A 41 -8.88 -36.25 -5.43
C GLY A 41 -8.01 -36.52 -4.19
N LEU A 42 -8.50 -37.18 -3.14
CA LEU A 42 -7.68 -37.50 -1.96
C LEU A 42 -6.73 -38.66 -2.24
N ASP A 43 -7.21 -39.72 -2.90
CA ASP A 43 -6.35 -40.81 -3.40
C ASP A 43 -5.33 -40.27 -4.41
N GLY A 44 -5.75 -39.28 -5.22
CA GLY A 44 -4.89 -38.57 -6.15
C GLY A 44 -3.75 -37.87 -5.45
N LEU A 45 -4.01 -37.15 -4.35
CA LEU A 45 -2.96 -36.46 -3.61
C LEU A 45 -2.00 -37.46 -3.00
N ASN A 46 -2.50 -38.53 -2.36
CA ASN A 46 -1.67 -39.59 -1.80
C ASN A 46 -0.67 -40.14 -2.84
N LYS A 47 -1.20 -40.54 -4.00
CA LYS A 47 -0.39 -41.08 -5.10
C LYS A 47 0.52 -40.05 -5.73
N PHE A 48 0.10 -38.79 -5.80
CA PHE A 48 0.94 -37.71 -6.33
C PHE A 48 2.25 -37.59 -5.54
N PHE A 49 2.19 -37.58 -4.20
CA PHE A 49 3.38 -37.42 -3.36
C PHE A 49 4.26 -38.67 -3.31
N SER A 50 3.69 -39.87 -3.45
CA SER A 50 4.49 -41.11 -3.52
C SER A 50 5.09 -41.36 -4.90
N PHE A 51 4.34 -41.09 -5.97
CA PHE A 51 4.72 -41.40 -7.35
C PHE A 51 5.59 -40.31 -7.98
N LEU A 52 5.37 -39.05 -7.58
CA LEU A 52 5.99 -37.84 -8.13
C LEU A 52 5.87 -37.79 -9.66
N PRO A 53 4.65 -37.56 -10.20
CA PRO A 53 4.41 -37.56 -11.64
C PRO A 53 4.90 -36.28 -12.33
N ASP A 54 5.32 -36.40 -13.59
CA ASP A 54 5.67 -35.26 -14.44
C ASP A 54 4.42 -34.58 -15.02
N VAL A 55 3.35 -35.36 -15.18
CA VAL A 55 2.05 -34.91 -15.70
C VAL A 55 0.91 -35.48 -14.88
N VAL A 56 -0.11 -34.68 -14.61
CA VAL A 56 -1.36 -35.10 -14.00
C VAL A 56 -2.51 -34.84 -14.97
N ILE A 57 -3.35 -35.85 -15.18
CA ILE A 57 -4.64 -35.73 -15.86
C ILE A 57 -5.71 -35.88 -14.78
N VAL A 58 -6.51 -34.85 -14.57
CA VAL A 58 -7.49 -34.80 -13.48
C VAL A 58 -8.88 -34.49 -14.00
N ASP A 59 -9.89 -35.19 -13.50
CA ASP A 59 -11.28 -34.88 -13.77
C ASP A 59 -11.74 -33.63 -12.99
N HIS A 60 -12.59 -32.83 -13.62
CA HIS A 60 -13.07 -31.60 -13.00
C HIS A 60 -13.98 -31.87 -11.80
N VAL A 61 -14.95 -32.77 -11.96
CA VAL A 61 -15.96 -33.11 -10.96
C VAL A 61 -15.66 -34.49 -10.38
N MET A 62 -15.31 -34.54 -9.10
CA MET A 62 -15.07 -35.78 -8.36
C MET A 62 -15.59 -35.65 -6.93
N PRO A 63 -15.99 -36.75 -6.27
CA PRO A 63 -16.33 -36.75 -4.85
C PRO A 63 -15.12 -36.41 -3.97
N LYS A 64 -15.40 -35.92 -2.74
CA LYS A 64 -14.43 -35.51 -1.71
C LYS A 64 -13.60 -34.27 -2.06
N LEU A 65 -12.80 -34.32 -3.13
CA LEU A 65 -11.95 -33.23 -3.59
C LEU A 65 -12.04 -33.12 -5.11
N ASN A 66 -12.59 -32.00 -5.59
CA ASN A 66 -12.75 -31.74 -7.02
C ASN A 66 -11.40 -31.41 -7.70
N GLY A 67 -11.36 -31.47 -9.03
CA GLY A 67 -10.14 -31.27 -9.80
C GLY A 67 -9.53 -29.87 -9.66
N ILE A 68 -10.35 -28.84 -9.44
CA ILE A 68 -9.85 -27.46 -9.22
C ILE A 68 -9.11 -27.37 -7.88
N HIS A 69 -9.71 -27.88 -6.81
CA HIS A 69 -9.12 -27.86 -5.47
C HIS A 69 -7.84 -28.70 -5.45
N PHE A 70 -7.88 -29.89 -6.06
CA PHE A 70 -6.72 -30.74 -6.27
C PHE A 70 -5.58 -30.00 -6.99
N THR A 71 -5.89 -29.31 -8.10
CA THR A 71 -4.88 -28.57 -8.87
C THR A 71 -4.32 -27.39 -8.07
N ARG A 72 -5.18 -26.59 -7.44
CA ARG A 72 -4.76 -25.45 -6.62
C ARG A 72 -3.88 -25.88 -5.46
N PHE A 73 -4.20 -27.03 -4.85
CA PHE A 73 -3.39 -27.62 -3.82
C PHE A 73 -1.99 -27.95 -4.33
N ILE A 74 -1.84 -28.68 -5.45
CA ILE A 74 -0.50 -28.95 -6.01
C ILE A 74 0.25 -27.66 -6.37
N ARG A 75 -0.46 -26.65 -6.88
CA ARG A 75 0.13 -25.37 -7.29
C ARG A 75 0.51 -24.43 -6.14
N SER A 76 0.07 -24.68 -4.91
CA SER A 76 0.57 -23.93 -3.76
C SER A 76 2.03 -24.24 -3.44
N PHE A 77 2.54 -25.39 -3.90
CA PHE A 77 3.94 -25.78 -3.77
C PHE A 77 4.73 -25.22 -4.95
N SER A 78 5.62 -24.26 -4.68
CA SER A 78 6.45 -23.62 -5.71
C SER A 78 7.32 -24.62 -6.48
N VAL A 79 7.73 -25.69 -5.81
CA VAL A 79 8.55 -26.77 -6.37
C VAL A 79 7.83 -27.57 -7.46
N PHE A 80 6.50 -27.60 -7.48
CA PHE A 80 5.69 -28.31 -8.48
C PHE A 80 5.23 -27.42 -9.65
N LYS A 81 5.75 -26.21 -9.80
CA LYS A 81 5.35 -25.27 -10.86
C LYS A 81 5.51 -25.82 -12.28
N ARG A 82 6.48 -26.72 -12.52
CA ARG A 82 6.80 -27.26 -13.85
C ARG A 82 6.05 -28.53 -14.25
N ILE A 83 5.29 -29.12 -13.32
CA ILE A 83 4.46 -30.30 -13.61
C ILE A 83 3.31 -29.90 -14.54
N GLY A 84 3.02 -30.70 -15.54
CA GLY A 84 1.89 -30.47 -16.44
C GLY A 84 0.60 -30.95 -15.80
N ILE A 85 -0.44 -30.12 -15.74
CA ILE A 85 -1.76 -30.51 -15.25
C ILE A 85 -2.80 -30.25 -16.34
N LEU A 86 -3.40 -31.34 -16.82
CA LEU A 86 -4.49 -31.36 -17.80
C LEU A 86 -5.80 -31.66 -17.07
N MET A 87 -6.81 -30.83 -17.29
CA MET A 87 -8.15 -31.07 -16.72
C MET A 87 -9.10 -31.63 -17.77
N LEU A 88 -9.77 -32.72 -17.45
CA LEU A 88 -10.89 -33.26 -18.22
C LEU A 88 -12.20 -32.71 -17.67
N THR A 89 -13.13 -32.37 -18.55
CA THR A 89 -14.43 -31.75 -18.19
C THR A 89 -15.58 -32.45 -18.90
N GLY A 90 -16.71 -32.62 -18.21
CA GLY A 90 -17.95 -33.16 -18.74
C GLY A 90 -18.69 -32.22 -19.70
N ALA A 91 -19.78 -32.70 -20.30
CA ALA A 91 -20.61 -31.99 -21.29
C ALA A 91 -21.22 -30.69 -20.73
N ASP A 92 -21.78 -30.80 -19.53
CA ASP A 92 -22.56 -29.77 -18.85
C ASP A 92 -21.69 -28.89 -17.94
N GLU A 93 -20.39 -29.14 -17.91
CA GLU A 93 -19.46 -28.50 -17.00
C GLU A 93 -18.85 -27.26 -17.65
N THR A 94 -19.41 -26.09 -17.34
CA THR A 94 -18.76 -24.82 -17.63
C THR A 94 -17.82 -24.44 -16.50
N VAL A 95 -16.51 -24.61 -16.70
CA VAL A 95 -15.52 -24.01 -15.80
C VAL A 95 -15.58 -22.49 -15.97
N SER A 96 -15.92 -21.76 -14.90
CA SER A 96 -15.90 -20.29 -14.91
C SER A 96 -14.56 -19.79 -15.46
N PRO A 97 -14.54 -18.85 -16.44
CA PRO A 97 -13.30 -18.29 -16.98
C PRO A 97 -12.36 -17.73 -15.91
N PHE A 98 -12.95 -17.19 -14.83
CA PHE A 98 -12.19 -16.73 -13.66
C PHE A 98 -11.45 -17.88 -12.97
N TRP A 99 -12.15 -18.97 -12.68
CA TRP A 99 -11.56 -20.16 -12.04
C TRP A 99 -10.60 -20.89 -12.97
N ALA A 100 -10.86 -20.93 -14.29
CA ALA A 100 -9.93 -21.49 -15.26
C ALA A 100 -8.59 -20.72 -15.30
N LYS A 101 -8.64 -19.38 -15.19
CA LYS A 101 -7.44 -18.53 -15.13
C LYS A 101 -6.66 -18.69 -13.82
N LYS A 102 -7.37 -18.96 -12.72
CA LYS A 102 -6.79 -19.05 -11.36
C LYS A 102 -6.54 -20.48 -10.86
N SER A 103 -6.96 -21.51 -11.60
CA SER A 103 -6.83 -22.91 -11.18
C SER A 103 -5.38 -23.40 -11.21
N GLY A 104 -4.54 -22.82 -12.08
CA GLY A 104 -3.18 -23.30 -12.33
C GLY A 104 -3.11 -24.56 -13.20
N VAL A 105 -4.23 -24.91 -13.85
CA VAL A 105 -4.31 -25.93 -14.91
C VAL A 105 -3.60 -25.41 -16.17
N ASN A 106 -2.88 -26.27 -16.89
CA ASN A 106 -2.19 -25.88 -18.13
C ASN A 106 -3.08 -26.00 -19.36
N ALA A 107 -4.01 -26.96 -19.39
CA ALA A 107 -4.94 -27.16 -20.49
C ALA A 107 -6.25 -27.82 -20.03
N PHE A 108 -7.32 -27.61 -20.80
CA PHE A 108 -8.62 -28.23 -20.58
C PHE A 108 -9.03 -29.04 -21.81
N VAL A 109 -9.59 -30.23 -21.60
CA VAL A 109 -10.16 -31.09 -22.65
C VAL A 109 -11.57 -31.49 -22.26
N LYS A 110 -12.51 -31.43 -23.20
CA LYS A 110 -13.88 -31.88 -22.99
C LYS A 110 -14.01 -33.37 -23.28
N LYS A 111 -14.54 -34.13 -22.33
CA LYS A 111 -14.86 -35.57 -22.46
C LYS A 111 -15.92 -35.85 -23.53
N THR A 112 -16.67 -34.84 -23.97
CA THR A 112 -17.66 -34.94 -25.06
C THR A 112 -17.11 -34.71 -26.46
N ALA A 113 -15.83 -34.35 -26.59
CA ALA A 113 -15.20 -34.28 -27.90
C ALA A 113 -15.11 -35.68 -28.54
N PRO A 114 -14.96 -35.77 -29.88
CA PRO A 114 -14.68 -37.04 -30.54
C PRO A 114 -13.47 -37.73 -29.91
N GLN A 115 -13.53 -39.06 -29.77
CA GLN A 115 -12.50 -39.84 -29.07
C GLN A 115 -11.10 -39.59 -29.64
N GLU A 116 -10.96 -39.55 -30.97
CA GLU A 116 -9.68 -39.28 -31.65
C GLU A 116 -9.08 -37.91 -31.30
N ASP A 117 -9.94 -36.91 -31.04
CA ASP A 117 -9.48 -35.56 -30.66
C ASP A 117 -9.03 -35.53 -29.21
N ILE A 118 -9.72 -36.26 -28.31
CA ILE A 118 -9.32 -36.41 -26.91
C ILE A 118 -7.97 -37.11 -26.82
N GLU A 119 -7.80 -38.24 -27.49
CA GLU A 119 -6.55 -39.00 -27.51
C GLU A 119 -5.39 -38.16 -28.01
N ARG A 120 -5.59 -37.46 -29.14
CA ARG A 120 -4.59 -36.57 -29.72
C ARG A 120 -4.21 -35.43 -28.79
N ALA A 121 -5.19 -34.78 -28.16
CA ALA A 121 -4.94 -33.68 -27.23
C ALA A 121 -4.17 -34.15 -25.99
N ILE A 122 -4.55 -35.30 -25.42
CA ILE A 122 -3.88 -35.89 -24.26
C ILE A 122 -2.43 -36.25 -24.60
N LEU A 123 -2.20 -36.99 -25.69
CA LEU A 123 -0.86 -37.40 -26.10
C LEU A 123 0.03 -36.20 -26.43
N ALA A 124 -0.51 -35.19 -27.14
CA ALA A 124 0.21 -33.96 -27.43
C ALA A 124 0.58 -33.19 -26.15
N PHE A 125 -0.31 -33.16 -25.16
CA PHE A 125 -0.06 -32.52 -23.87
C PHE A 125 1.00 -33.28 -23.05
N VAL A 126 0.87 -34.60 -22.92
CA VAL A 126 1.82 -35.43 -22.16
C VAL A 126 3.22 -35.41 -22.80
N ALA A 127 3.31 -35.26 -24.13
CA ALA A 127 4.60 -35.15 -24.84
C ALA A 127 5.36 -33.83 -24.60
N GLN A 128 4.72 -32.79 -24.04
CA GLN A 128 5.38 -31.51 -23.72
C GLN A 128 6.50 -31.69 -22.69
N PRO A 129 7.48 -30.76 -22.58
CA PRO A 129 8.64 -30.89 -21.68
C PRO A 129 8.30 -30.60 -20.21
N TYR A 130 7.11 -31.01 -19.74
CA TYR A 130 6.80 -31.08 -18.32
C TYR A 130 7.65 -32.15 -17.67
N ALA A 131 8.31 -31.80 -16.58
CA ALA A 131 9.10 -32.70 -15.78
C ALA A 131 9.17 -32.18 -14.34
N ILE A 132 9.29 -33.11 -13.39
CA ILE A 132 9.69 -32.74 -12.04
C ILE A 132 11.17 -32.31 -12.04
N GLU A 133 11.44 -31.13 -11.50
CA GLU A 133 12.81 -30.67 -11.26
C GLU A 133 13.27 -31.15 -9.89
N TRP A 134 14.10 -32.20 -9.85
CA TRP A 134 14.64 -32.73 -8.61
C TRP A 134 15.44 -31.67 -7.84
N THR A 135 14.82 -31.11 -6.79
CA THR A 135 15.46 -30.27 -5.79
C THR A 135 15.64 -31.03 -4.48
N ARG A 136 16.39 -30.44 -3.54
CA ARG A 136 16.56 -30.99 -2.18
C ARG A 136 15.23 -31.16 -1.45
N GLU A 137 14.27 -30.29 -1.73
CA GLU A 137 12.89 -30.32 -1.21
C GLU A 137 12.14 -31.54 -1.76
N ILE A 138 12.15 -31.76 -3.09
CA ILE A 138 11.50 -32.94 -3.68
C ILE A 138 12.08 -34.25 -3.14
N TYR A 139 13.41 -34.30 -2.96
CA TYR A 139 14.05 -35.48 -2.41
C TYR A 139 13.58 -35.78 -0.97
N LYS A 140 13.33 -34.74 -0.17
CA LYS A 140 12.79 -34.89 1.19
C LYS A 140 11.32 -35.32 1.18
N ILE A 141 10.49 -34.73 0.29
CA ILE A 141 9.11 -35.17 0.04
C ILE A 141 9.06 -36.65 -0.37
N HIS A 142 9.98 -37.09 -1.24
CA HIS A 142 10.02 -38.47 -1.71
C HIS A 142 10.27 -39.47 -0.57
N ILE A 143 11.06 -39.08 0.44
CA ILE A 143 11.39 -39.92 1.60
C ILE A 143 10.27 -39.87 2.65
N GLU A 144 9.63 -38.72 2.84
CA GLU A 144 8.54 -38.49 3.80
C GLU A 144 7.33 -37.78 3.15
N PRO A 145 6.48 -38.50 2.39
CA PRO A 145 5.44 -37.93 1.51
C PRO A 145 4.33 -37.11 2.20
N TYR A 146 4.34 -37.03 3.54
CA TYR A 146 3.33 -36.31 4.33
C TYR A 146 3.89 -35.34 5.37
N GLY A 147 5.19 -35.39 5.69
CA GLY A 147 5.78 -34.49 6.69
C GLY A 147 5.70 -33.03 6.22
N GLU A 148 6.19 -32.77 5.01
CA GLU A 148 6.20 -31.41 4.45
C GLU A 148 4.80 -30.89 4.10
N LEU A 149 3.84 -31.78 3.88
CA LEU A 149 2.48 -31.43 3.53
C LEU A 149 1.70 -30.86 4.74
N VAL A 150 1.92 -31.45 5.91
CA VAL A 150 1.42 -30.93 7.19
C VAL A 150 2.11 -29.60 7.50
N ASP A 151 3.44 -29.52 7.34
CA ASP A 151 4.18 -28.28 7.58
C ASP A 151 3.71 -27.13 6.67
N ILE A 152 3.46 -27.41 5.38
CA ILE A 152 2.99 -26.42 4.40
C ILE A 152 1.54 -26.00 4.66
N LEU A 153 0.68 -26.94 5.08
CA LEU A 153 -0.68 -26.61 5.52
C LEU A 153 -0.65 -25.73 6.77
N ASP A 154 0.18 -26.07 7.76
CA ASP A 154 0.34 -25.30 8.98
C ASP A 154 0.90 -23.90 8.67
N GLU A 155 1.92 -23.77 7.83
CA GLU A 155 2.44 -22.46 7.40
C GLU A 155 1.40 -21.66 6.62
N SER A 156 0.63 -22.29 5.73
CA SER A 156 -0.41 -21.62 4.94
C SER A 156 -1.57 -21.13 5.79
N LEU A 157 -2.02 -21.95 6.75
CA LEU A 157 -3.07 -21.58 7.70
C LEU A 157 -2.60 -20.46 8.62
N LYS A 158 -1.39 -20.57 9.17
CA LYS A 158 -0.78 -19.49 9.97
C LYS A 158 -0.73 -18.18 9.18
N LYS A 159 -0.26 -18.22 7.93
CA LYS A 159 -0.22 -17.04 7.06
C LYS A 159 -1.62 -16.46 6.86
N ALA A 160 -2.61 -17.28 6.51
CA ALA A 160 -3.97 -16.82 6.26
C ALA A 160 -4.59 -16.15 7.50
N THR A 161 -4.45 -16.77 8.68
CA THR A 161 -4.96 -16.22 9.94
C THR A 161 -4.29 -14.89 10.29
N LEU A 162 -2.96 -14.80 10.15
CA LEU A 162 -2.24 -13.55 10.42
C LEU A 162 -2.63 -12.42 9.46
N MET A 163 -2.79 -12.75 8.17
CA MET A 163 -3.25 -11.77 7.18
C MET A 163 -4.66 -11.26 7.51
N ASP A 164 -5.59 -12.15 7.86
CA ASP A 164 -6.96 -11.77 8.19
C ASP A 164 -7.00 -10.88 9.45
N GLU A 165 -6.25 -11.24 10.49
CA GLU A 165 -6.16 -10.45 11.72
C GLU A 165 -5.59 -9.05 11.46
N ILE A 166 -4.48 -8.94 10.73
CA ILE A 166 -3.87 -7.65 10.39
C ILE A 166 -4.84 -6.79 9.56
N LEU A 167 -5.48 -7.37 8.55
CA LEU A 167 -6.42 -6.64 7.70
C LEU A 167 -7.69 -6.22 8.45
N SER A 168 -8.09 -6.98 9.49
CA SER A 168 -9.21 -6.60 10.36
C SER A 168 -8.98 -5.25 11.05
N TYR A 169 -7.72 -4.86 11.27
CA TYR A 169 -7.35 -3.59 11.90
C TYR A 169 -7.64 -2.37 11.02
N ALA A 170 -7.91 -2.57 9.73
CA ALA A 170 -8.41 -1.51 8.85
C ALA A 170 -9.73 -0.90 9.36
N SER A 171 -10.49 -1.62 10.19
CA SER A 171 -11.68 -1.06 10.86
C SER A 171 -11.37 0.11 11.81
N TYR A 172 -10.12 0.24 12.28
CA TYR A 172 -9.66 1.31 13.17
C TYR A 172 -8.90 2.42 12.44
N ILE A 173 -8.93 2.47 11.11
CA ILE A 173 -8.11 3.38 10.29
C ILE A 173 -8.27 4.86 10.63
N PHE A 174 -9.39 5.22 11.26
CA PHE A 174 -9.67 6.57 11.72
C PHE A 174 -8.76 7.07 12.84
N ASP A 175 -8.06 6.16 13.53
CA ASP A 175 -7.07 6.43 14.56
C ASP A 175 -5.82 5.59 14.31
N GLU A 176 -4.83 6.20 13.64
CA GLU A 176 -3.56 5.56 13.29
C GLU A 176 -2.84 4.98 14.50
N PHE A 177 -2.87 5.66 15.64
CA PHE A 177 -2.22 5.17 16.86
C PHE A 177 -2.88 3.88 17.34
N THR A 178 -4.21 3.79 17.27
CA THR A 178 -4.93 2.56 17.62
C THR A 178 -4.61 1.41 16.65
N VAL A 179 -4.49 1.69 15.35
CA VAL A 179 -4.07 0.68 14.36
C VAL A 179 -2.70 0.11 14.72
N PHE A 180 -1.68 0.95 14.92
CA PHE A 180 -0.34 0.48 15.24
C PHE A 180 -0.25 -0.17 16.62
N ARG A 181 -1.06 0.27 17.60
CA ARG A 181 -1.17 -0.39 18.90
C ARG A 181 -1.71 -1.82 18.75
N LYS A 182 -2.70 -2.04 17.89
CA LYS A 182 -3.26 -3.39 17.64
C LYS A 182 -2.23 -4.31 16.96
N ILE A 183 -1.45 -3.78 16.03
CA ILE A 183 -0.33 -4.53 15.42
C ILE A 183 0.73 -4.87 16.48
N TYR A 184 1.06 -3.93 17.37
CA TYR A 184 1.96 -4.17 18.49
C TYR A 184 1.45 -5.27 19.43
N GLU A 185 0.17 -5.24 19.81
CA GLU A 185 -0.47 -6.28 20.63
C GLU A 185 -0.36 -7.66 19.97
N LEU A 186 -0.63 -7.75 18.67
CA LEU A 186 -0.44 -8.98 17.90
C LEU A 186 1.02 -9.44 17.90
N PHE A 187 1.96 -8.53 17.70
CA PHE A 187 3.39 -8.87 17.72
C PHE A 187 3.85 -9.37 19.08
N LEU A 188 3.31 -8.85 20.19
CA LEU A 188 3.61 -9.35 21.53
C LEU A 188 3.16 -10.80 21.75
N GLU A 189 2.11 -11.25 21.06
CA GLU A 189 1.64 -12.63 21.12
C GLU A 189 2.52 -13.57 20.27
N LEU A 190 3.13 -13.05 19.20
CA LEU A 190 3.89 -13.84 18.23
C LEU A 190 5.41 -13.84 18.49
N LEU A 191 5.93 -12.75 19.06
CA LEU A 191 7.35 -12.45 19.12
C LEU A 191 7.76 -11.93 20.51
N GLU A 192 9.02 -12.19 20.87
CA GLU A 192 9.64 -11.63 22.08
C GLU A 192 10.64 -10.52 21.70
N PHE A 193 10.34 -9.28 22.09
CA PHE A 193 11.16 -8.09 21.85
C PHE A 193 10.92 -7.03 22.95
N GLU A 194 11.77 -6.01 23.00
CA GLU A 194 11.66 -4.92 23.98
C GLU A 194 10.79 -3.76 23.49
N ALA A 195 11.04 -3.31 22.25
CA ALA A 195 10.30 -2.24 21.60
C ALA A 195 10.14 -2.51 20.10
N VAL A 196 9.11 -1.91 19.51
CA VAL A 196 8.87 -1.88 18.07
C VAL A 196 8.51 -0.45 17.65
N TYR A 197 8.99 -0.06 16.48
CA TYR A 197 8.72 1.24 15.88
C TYR A 197 8.15 1.02 14.49
N PHE A 198 6.96 1.56 14.25
CA PHE A 198 6.32 1.60 12.94
C PHE A 198 6.56 2.97 12.32
N VAL A 199 7.07 2.96 11.11
CA VAL A 199 7.41 4.16 10.36
C VAL A 199 6.57 4.16 9.10
N VAL A 200 5.67 5.11 8.96
CA VAL A 200 4.87 5.27 7.74
C VAL A 200 5.44 6.42 6.94
N ALA A 201 5.86 6.14 5.70
CA ALA A 201 6.40 7.11 4.78
C ALA A 201 5.33 7.53 3.76
N SER A 202 5.29 8.82 3.46
CA SER A 202 4.51 9.42 2.39
C SER A 202 5.43 10.33 1.57
N LEU A 203 5.05 10.75 0.37
CA LEU A 203 5.88 11.53 -0.57
C LEU A 203 6.65 12.73 0.02
N SER A 204 6.21 13.30 1.14
CA SER A 204 6.87 14.45 1.78
C SER A 204 7.07 14.33 3.29
N ARG A 205 6.53 13.29 3.93
CA ARG A 205 6.47 13.21 5.40
C ARG A 205 6.65 11.79 5.89
N MET A 206 7.30 11.67 7.04
CA MET A 206 7.42 10.44 7.79
C MET A 206 6.69 10.57 9.13
N ARG A 207 5.89 9.56 9.48
CA ARG A 207 5.19 9.43 10.76
C ARG A 207 5.72 8.22 11.51
N ILE A 208 6.09 8.39 12.77
CA ILE A 208 6.74 7.34 13.56
C ILE A 208 5.90 7.03 14.81
N TYR A 209 5.64 5.74 15.04
CA TYR A 209 4.87 5.22 16.18
C TYR A 209 5.72 4.19 16.93
N GLY A 210 6.02 4.45 18.21
CA GLY A 210 6.84 3.59 19.04
C GLY A 210 6.04 2.92 20.15
N PHE A 211 6.26 1.62 20.36
CA PHE A 211 5.62 0.82 21.42
C PHE A 211 6.63 -0.11 22.07
N GLY A 212 6.55 -0.34 23.39
CA GLY A 212 7.54 -1.17 24.09
C GLY A 212 7.19 -1.46 25.54
N LYS A 213 7.88 -2.45 26.11
CA LYS A 213 7.68 -2.91 27.51
C LYS A 213 8.39 -2.03 28.56
N GLY A 214 9.17 -1.05 28.12
CA GLY A 214 9.93 -0.14 28.96
C GLY A 214 10.04 1.24 28.34
N GLU A 215 11.05 2.00 28.77
CA GLU A 215 11.36 3.29 28.16
C GLU A 215 11.76 3.10 26.69
N LEU A 216 11.21 3.91 25.79
CA LEU A 216 11.52 3.83 24.37
C LEU A 216 12.85 4.52 24.05
N ALA A 217 13.49 4.10 22.97
CA ALA A 217 14.65 4.81 22.45
C ALA A 217 14.28 6.25 22.07
N ALA A 218 15.26 7.15 22.20
CA ALA A 218 15.13 8.54 21.81
C ALA A 218 14.76 8.62 20.31
N PRO A 219 13.80 9.48 19.93
CA PRO A 219 13.39 9.59 18.54
C PRO A 219 14.54 9.86 17.56
N GLU A 220 15.55 10.61 17.99
CA GLU A 220 16.74 10.94 17.20
C GLU A 220 17.64 9.73 16.93
N GLU A 221 17.65 8.71 17.79
CA GLU A 221 18.39 7.46 17.54
C GLU A 221 17.64 6.60 16.51
N VAL A 222 16.32 6.49 16.63
CA VAL A 222 15.48 5.76 15.66
C VAL A 222 15.61 6.39 14.27
N LYS A 223 15.56 7.72 14.18
CA LYS A 223 15.79 8.46 12.92
C LYS A 223 17.15 8.15 12.30
N ARG A 224 18.23 8.15 13.10
CA ARG A 224 19.57 7.82 12.61
C ARG A 224 19.66 6.43 12.01
N VAL A 225 19.02 5.44 12.64
CA VAL A 225 19.00 4.07 12.10
C VAL A 225 18.28 4.01 10.77
N LEU A 226 17.15 4.73 10.63
CA LEU A 226 16.42 4.81 9.36
C LEU A 226 17.28 5.48 8.27
N GLU A 227 17.90 6.62 8.56
CA GLU A 227 18.78 7.35 7.63
C GLU A 227 20.00 6.53 7.15
N MET A 228 20.51 5.61 7.98
CA MET A 228 21.63 4.73 7.60
C MET A 228 21.21 3.61 6.63
N SER A 229 19.93 3.24 6.61
CA SER A 229 19.42 2.08 5.88
C SER A 229 18.96 2.39 4.45
N SER A 230 18.63 3.64 4.14
CA SER A 230 18.07 4.05 2.85
C SER A 230 18.31 5.55 2.56
N ASP A 231 18.20 5.97 1.29
CA ASP A 231 18.35 7.37 0.81
C ASP A 231 17.17 8.27 1.25
N LEU A 232 16.76 8.20 2.53
CA LEU A 232 15.62 8.92 3.12
C LEU A 232 15.85 10.43 3.31
N SER A 233 16.95 10.98 2.78
CA SER A 233 17.30 12.41 2.82
C SER A 233 16.22 13.36 2.25
N ILE A 234 15.20 12.81 1.60
CA ILE A 234 14.08 13.53 0.97
C ILE A 234 12.89 13.74 1.94
N TYR A 235 12.77 12.95 3.01
CA TYR A 235 11.62 12.99 3.91
C TYR A 235 11.89 13.86 5.13
N SER A 236 11.06 14.88 5.35
CA SER A 236 11.06 15.60 6.64
C SER A 236 10.25 14.81 7.65
N PRO A 237 10.79 14.44 8.83
CA PRO A 237 9.98 13.86 9.90
C PRO A 237 9.03 14.94 10.42
N VAL A 238 7.72 14.65 10.44
CA VAL A 238 6.71 15.64 10.81
C VAL A 238 6.00 15.27 12.11
N GLU A 239 5.76 13.99 12.38
CA GLU A 239 4.94 13.56 13.52
C GLU A 239 5.52 12.32 14.21
N GLU A 240 5.72 12.45 15.52
CA GLU A 240 6.20 11.39 16.41
C GLU A 240 5.13 11.10 17.44
N HIS A 241 4.67 9.85 17.48
CA HIS A 241 3.69 9.37 18.43
C HIS A 241 4.33 8.45 19.47
N PHE A 242 5.44 8.90 20.05
CA PHE A 242 6.12 8.23 21.15
C PHE A 242 7.03 9.20 21.91
N GLN A 243 7.38 8.84 23.15
CA GLN A 243 8.34 9.57 23.97
C GLN A 243 9.40 8.59 24.48
N GLY A 244 10.67 8.94 24.34
CA GLY A 244 11.80 8.12 24.77
C GLY A 244 13.03 8.98 25.04
N SER A 245 13.86 8.58 26.00
CA SER A 245 15.08 9.30 26.37
C SER A 245 16.34 8.43 26.39
N ARG A 246 16.23 7.12 26.16
CA ARG A 246 17.39 6.23 26.14
C ARG A 246 18.01 6.06 24.77
N LYS A 247 19.25 5.59 24.71
CA LYS A 247 19.86 5.16 23.44
C LYS A 247 19.22 3.87 22.94
N MET A 248 19.18 3.75 21.62
CA MET A 248 18.73 2.53 20.95
C MET A 248 19.78 1.42 21.11
N SER A 249 19.31 0.18 21.26
CA SER A 249 20.16 -1.01 21.30
C SER A 249 20.91 -1.23 19.98
N GLU A 250 22.09 -1.82 20.05
CA GLU A 250 22.83 -2.28 18.87
C GLU A 250 22.20 -3.51 18.22
N ASN A 251 21.40 -4.29 18.97
CA ASN A 251 20.67 -5.44 18.44
C ASN A 251 19.25 -5.04 18.06
N PHE A 252 19.03 -4.87 16.76
CA PHE A 252 17.73 -4.52 16.19
C PHE A 252 17.51 -5.22 14.85
N VAL A 253 16.24 -5.34 14.46
CA VAL A 253 15.81 -5.84 13.15
C VAL A 253 14.99 -4.77 12.48
N LEU A 254 15.44 -4.31 11.32
CA LEU A 254 14.74 -3.35 10.48
C LEU A 254 14.22 -4.06 9.25
N GLU A 255 12.94 -3.91 8.93
CA GLU A 255 12.38 -4.37 7.67
C GLU A 255 11.61 -3.28 6.93
N GLU A 256 11.78 -3.28 5.61
CA GLU A 256 11.11 -2.38 4.68
C GLU A 256 9.72 -2.92 4.30
N ILE A 257 8.74 -2.03 4.27
CA ILE A 257 7.35 -2.35 3.93
C ILE A 257 7.05 -1.76 2.55
N PHE A 258 6.71 -2.63 1.60
CA PHE A 258 6.45 -2.24 0.22
C PHE A 258 4.98 -2.36 -0.16
N SER A 259 4.58 -1.60 -1.18
CA SER A 259 3.30 -1.76 -1.87
C SER A 259 3.37 -2.85 -2.93
N TRP A 260 2.21 -3.23 -3.48
CA TRP A 260 2.09 -4.18 -4.59
C TRP A 260 2.76 -3.69 -5.89
N TYR A 261 3.14 -2.40 -5.95
CA TYR A 261 3.82 -1.78 -7.08
C TYR A 261 5.30 -1.48 -6.77
N ASP A 262 5.88 -2.15 -5.77
CA ASP A 262 7.26 -1.95 -5.29
C ASP A 262 7.56 -0.52 -4.78
N GLU A 263 6.54 0.21 -4.34
CA GLU A 263 6.73 1.51 -3.69
C GLU A 263 6.99 1.32 -2.19
N LEU A 264 8.03 1.96 -1.65
CA LEU A 264 8.32 1.94 -0.22
C LEU A 264 7.25 2.73 0.55
N LEU A 265 6.49 2.04 1.40
CA LEU A 265 5.42 2.64 2.21
C LEU A 265 5.87 2.95 3.63
N GLY A 266 6.97 2.36 4.08
CA GLY A 266 7.43 2.53 5.46
C GLY A 266 8.39 1.46 5.92
N PHE A 267 8.61 1.42 7.24
CA PHE A 267 9.52 0.49 7.89
C PHE A 267 8.91 -0.03 9.18
N VAL A 268 9.33 -1.23 9.59
CA VAL A 268 9.10 -1.76 10.93
C VAL A 268 10.45 -2.09 11.55
N LEU A 269 10.70 -1.55 12.73
CA LEU A 269 11.95 -1.71 13.46
C LEU A 269 11.67 -2.37 14.81
N PHE A 270 12.26 -3.54 15.05
CA PHE A 270 12.24 -4.23 16.33
C PHE A 270 13.54 -4.03 17.08
N GLU A 271 13.44 -3.79 18.37
CA GLU A 271 14.57 -3.63 19.27
C GLU A 271 14.71 -4.83 20.20
N ASN A 272 15.93 -5.36 20.30
CA ASN A 272 16.28 -6.54 21.06
C ASN A 272 15.32 -7.74 20.84
N PRO A 273 15.02 -8.13 19.58
CA PRO A 273 14.26 -9.35 19.37
C PRO A 273 15.09 -10.56 19.86
N LYS A 274 14.45 -11.44 20.64
CA LYS A 274 15.09 -12.63 21.20
C LYS A 274 15.57 -13.60 20.11
N PHE A 275 14.78 -13.72 19.04
CA PHE A 275 15.09 -14.56 17.87
C PHE A 275 14.96 -13.72 16.60
N VAL A 276 16.10 -13.21 16.10
CA VAL A 276 16.18 -12.37 14.90
C VAL A 276 15.60 -13.07 13.68
N GLU A 277 16.01 -14.31 13.41
CA GLU A 277 15.60 -15.09 12.23
C GLU A 277 14.08 -15.32 12.20
N VAL A 278 13.49 -15.63 13.36
CA VAL A 278 12.03 -15.83 13.49
C VAL A 278 11.29 -14.52 13.25
N THR A 279 11.82 -13.41 13.75
CA THR A 279 11.24 -12.07 13.56
C THR A 279 11.24 -11.69 12.08
N GLN A 280 12.38 -11.82 11.40
CA GLN A 280 12.51 -11.54 9.96
C GLN A 280 11.60 -12.43 9.13
N LYS A 281 11.61 -13.74 9.39
CA LYS A 281 10.75 -14.70 8.68
C LYS A 281 9.27 -14.37 8.86
N THR A 282 8.86 -13.98 10.06
CA THR A 282 7.48 -13.56 10.35
C THR A 282 7.12 -12.28 9.59
N LEU A 283 7.99 -11.26 9.60
CA LEU A 283 7.76 -10.00 8.89
C LEU A 283 7.65 -10.20 7.38
N LEU A 284 8.50 -11.06 6.80
CA LEU A 284 8.43 -11.41 5.39
C LEU A 284 7.07 -12.05 5.02
N TYR A 285 6.51 -12.87 5.91
CA TYR A 285 5.22 -13.52 5.68
C TYR A 285 4.03 -12.58 5.69
N ILE A 286 4.08 -11.53 6.50
CA ILE A 286 2.99 -10.57 6.68
C ILE A 286 3.24 -9.25 5.95
N ASN A 287 4.35 -9.10 5.24
CA ASN A 287 4.75 -7.86 4.56
C ASN A 287 3.63 -7.34 3.66
N ASP A 288 3.04 -8.21 2.84
CA ASP A 288 1.91 -7.85 1.97
C ASP A 288 0.72 -7.27 2.76
N ALA A 289 0.37 -7.88 3.90
CA ALA A 289 -0.76 -7.43 4.71
C ALA A 289 -0.45 -6.11 5.42
N LEU A 290 0.77 -5.96 5.95
CA LEU A 290 1.24 -4.70 6.53
C LEU A 290 1.30 -3.59 5.48
N GLY A 291 1.81 -3.87 4.28
CA GLY A 291 1.87 -2.93 3.17
C GLY A 291 0.49 -2.43 2.77
N ASN A 292 -0.50 -3.32 2.67
CA ASN A 292 -1.90 -2.93 2.46
C ASN A 292 -2.41 -1.97 3.54
N LEU A 293 -2.15 -2.31 4.80
CA LEU A 293 -2.62 -1.50 5.93
C LEU A 293 -1.91 -0.14 5.98
N PHE A 294 -0.60 -0.09 5.72
CA PHE A 294 0.18 1.15 5.64
C PHE A 294 -0.31 2.04 4.50
N MET A 295 -0.62 1.46 3.34
CA MET A 295 -1.22 2.17 2.21
C MET A 295 -2.58 2.77 2.60
N LEU A 296 -3.46 1.97 3.23
CA LEU A 296 -4.76 2.46 3.73
C LEU A 296 -4.60 3.59 4.76
N VAL A 297 -3.62 3.47 5.66
CA VAL A 297 -3.30 4.50 6.66
C VAL A 297 -2.89 5.80 5.95
N ASN A 298 -2.01 5.70 4.97
CA ASN A 298 -1.58 6.85 4.16
C ASN A 298 -2.73 7.45 3.35
N ASP A 299 -3.54 6.63 2.70
CA ASP A 299 -4.69 7.10 1.91
C ASP A 299 -5.68 7.83 2.80
N TYR A 300 -6.04 7.25 3.94
CA TYR A 300 -6.92 7.89 4.91
C TYR A 300 -6.32 9.19 5.45
N TYR A 301 -5.05 9.18 5.85
CA TYR A 301 -4.34 10.38 6.30
C TYR A 301 -4.30 11.46 5.22
N ASN A 302 -4.03 11.10 3.96
CA ASN A 302 -3.99 12.04 2.84
C ASN A 302 -5.38 12.56 2.47
N LEU A 303 -6.43 11.74 2.61
CA LEU A 303 -7.81 12.18 2.43
C LEU A 303 -8.23 13.14 3.56
N ASN A 304 -7.77 12.93 4.79
CA ASN A 304 -8.02 13.84 5.91
C ASN A 304 -7.14 15.11 5.87
N LYS A 305 -5.85 15.00 5.50
CA LYS A 305 -4.89 16.14 5.46
C LYS A 305 -4.87 16.89 4.13
N GLY A 306 -5.34 16.29 3.05
CA GLY A 306 -5.65 16.96 1.78
C GLY A 306 -6.75 18.03 1.92
N LEU A 307 -7.34 18.14 3.12
CA LEU A 307 -8.25 19.20 3.51
C LEU A 307 -7.55 20.40 4.19
N GLU A 308 -6.28 20.33 4.59
CA GLU A 308 -5.67 21.33 5.49
C GLU A 308 -4.81 22.39 4.80
N CYS A 309 -3.85 22.00 3.96
CA CYS A 309 -2.94 22.95 3.27
C CYS A 309 -2.87 22.74 1.75
N ASP A 310 -2.66 23.83 1.02
CA ASP A 310 -2.48 23.86 -0.43
C ASP A 310 -1.09 23.31 -0.83
N GLY A 311 -1.06 22.33 -1.74
CA GLY A 311 0.16 21.60 -2.11
C GLY A 311 1.25 22.43 -2.81
N ILE A 312 0.96 23.66 -3.24
CA ILE A 312 1.93 24.55 -3.89
C ILE A 312 2.48 25.58 -2.90
N THR A 313 1.60 26.14 -2.07
CA THR A 313 1.92 27.33 -1.25
C THR A 313 2.12 27.01 0.23
N GLY A 314 1.71 25.82 0.69
CA GLY A 314 1.76 25.45 2.11
C GLY A 314 0.82 26.26 3.02
N THR A 315 0.02 27.16 2.45
CA THR A 315 -1.04 27.91 3.16
C THR A 315 -2.26 27.03 3.38
N TYR A 316 -3.16 27.41 4.30
CA TYR A 316 -4.36 26.63 4.53
C TYR A 316 -5.24 26.54 3.29
N THR A 317 -5.84 25.38 3.02
CA THR A 317 -6.94 25.32 2.04
C THR A 317 -8.13 26.10 2.58
N MET A 318 -9.04 26.49 1.69
CA MET A 318 -10.26 27.20 2.10
C MET A 318 -11.11 26.41 3.11
N THR A 319 -11.15 25.08 3.00
CA THR A 319 -11.93 24.23 3.93
C THR A 319 -11.41 24.36 5.35
N PHE A 320 -10.08 24.34 5.54
CA PHE A 320 -9.46 24.45 6.86
C PHE A 320 -9.31 25.89 7.33
N PHE A 321 -9.13 26.84 6.41
CA PHE A 321 -9.14 28.27 6.70
C PHE A 321 -10.44 28.70 7.40
N ARG A 322 -11.59 28.11 7.05
CA ARG A 322 -12.87 28.34 7.76
C ARG A 322 -12.81 27.96 9.24
N THR A 323 -12.20 26.83 9.55
CA THR A 323 -12.04 26.35 10.93
C THR A 323 -11.12 27.27 11.72
N LYS A 324 -10.02 27.72 11.10
CA LYS A 324 -9.10 28.69 11.71
C LYS A 324 -9.77 30.04 11.93
N LEU A 325 -10.54 30.53 10.95
CA LEU A 325 -11.33 31.75 11.06
C LEU A 325 -12.33 31.67 12.21
N ALA A 326 -13.07 30.57 12.33
CA ALA A 326 -14.01 30.36 13.43
C ALA A 326 -13.30 30.41 14.80
N SER A 327 -12.18 29.67 14.94
CA SER A 327 -11.38 29.64 16.16
C SER A 327 -10.81 31.01 16.52
N SER A 328 -10.36 31.78 15.52
CA SER A 328 -9.84 33.13 15.68
C SER A 328 -10.92 34.12 16.11
N ILE A 329 -12.13 34.03 15.54
CA ILE A 329 -13.28 34.86 15.94
C ILE A 329 -13.68 34.53 17.38
N ASP A 330 -13.81 33.24 17.73
CA ASP A 330 -14.14 32.82 19.10
C ASP A 330 -13.12 33.33 20.12
N PHE A 331 -11.83 33.25 19.77
CA PHE A 331 -10.76 33.80 20.59
C PHE A 331 -10.87 35.32 20.73
N ALA A 332 -11.18 36.03 19.65
CA ALA A 332 -11.31 37.47 19.65
C ALA A 332 -12.52 37.95 20.46
N VAL A 333 -13.67 37.26 20.37
CA VAL A 333 -14.87 37.51 21.19
C VAL A 333 -14.54 37.36 22.68
N ARG A 334 -13.85 36.28 23.07
CA ARG A 334 -13.51 36.02 24.47
C ARG A 334 -12.57 37.06 25.08
N ASN A 335 -11.77 37.74 24.25
CA ASN A 335 -10.72 38.65 24.70
C ASN A 335 -10.98 40.12 24.30
N ASP A 336 -12.16 40.45 23.77
CA ASP A 336 -12.53 41.79 23.27
C ASP A 336 -11.50 42.36 22.27
N LEU A 337 -11.09 41.53 21.31
CA LEU A 337 -10.11 41.91 20.27
C LEU A 337 -10.79 42.12 18.91
N PRO A 338 -10.38 43.12 18.12
CA PRO A 338 -10.83 43.27 16.74
C PRO A 338 -10.20 42.22 15.83
N VAL A 339 -10.93 41.75 14.83
CA VAL A 339 -10.43 40.86 13.77
C VAL A 339 -10.56 41.55 12.42
N THR A 340 -9.46 41.63 11.66
CA THR A 340 -9.47 42.10 10.28
C THR A 340 -8.97 41.00 9.36
N LEU A 341 -9.64 40.80 8.23
CA LEU A 341 -9.16 39.95 7.15
C LEU A 341 -8.48 40.79 6.08
N VAL A 342 -7.33 40.32 5.60
CA VAL A 342 -6.64 40.89 4.45
C VAL A 342 -6.77 39.92 3.29
N LYS A 343 -7.55 40.30 2.27
CA LYS A 343 -7.66 39.51 1.04
C LYS A 343 -6.68 40.04 0.01
N THR A 344 -5.86 39.13 -0.51
CA THR A 344 -4.79 39.39 -1.47
C THR A 344 -5.12 38.69 -2.78
N ARG A 345 -5.20 39.42 -3.90
CA ARG A 345 -5.55 38.87 -5.21
C ARG A 345 -4.48 39.15 -6.25
N ILE A 346 -4.09 38.13 -7.00
CA ILE A 346 -3.17 38.24 -8.14
C ILE A 346 -4.00 38.42 -9.41
N VAL A 347 -4.05 39.64 -9.95
CA VAL A 347 -4.98 40.00 -11.05
C VAL A 347 -4.61 39.30 -12.36
N ASN A 348 -3.31 39.17 -12.65
CA ASN A 348 -2.81 38.71 -13.95
C ASN A 348 -2.09 37.37 -13.91
N LEU A 349 -2.42 36.49 -12.94
CA LEU A 349 -1.74 35.19 -12.77
C LEU A 349 -1.75 34.33 -14.04
N ARG A 350 -2.88 34.29 -14.78
CA ARG A 350 -2.98 33.51 -16.03
C ARG A 350 -2.06 34.04 -17.14
N GLU A 351 -1.92 35.35 -17.25
CA GLU A 351 -1.03 35.99 -18.24
C GLU A 351 0.43 35.75 -17.86
N PHE A 352 0.74 35.84 -16.57
CA PHE A 352 2.06 35.55 -16.03
C PHE A 352 2.50 34.09 -16.32
N VAL A 353 1.61 33.11 -16.05
CA VAL A 353 1.86 31.69 -16.37
C VAL A 353 2.08 31.47 -17.87
N LYS A 354 1.30 32.14 -18.73
CA LYS A 354 1.47 32.04 -20.19
C LYS A 354 2.80 32.60 -20.66
N ARG A 355 3.29 33.67 -20.03
CA ARG A 355 4.51 34.38 -20.44
C ARG A 355 5.79 33.72 -19.91
N TYR A 356 5.77 33.20 -18.68
CA TYR A 356 6.97 32.73 -17.98
C TYR A 356 6.94 31.26 -17.55
N GLY A 357 5.82 30.56 -17.77
CA GLY A 357 5.67 29.14 -17.46
C GLY A 357 5.19 28.85 -16.03
N GLY A 358 4.68 27.62 -15.83
CA GLY A 358 4.08 27.19 -14.56
C GLY A 358 5.07 27.07 -13.40
N THR A 359 6.32 26.67 -13.66
CA THR A 359 7.34 26.51 -12.62
C THR A 359 7.68 27.85 -11.95
N LEU A 360 7.89 28.91 -12.73
CA LEU A 360 8.18 30.24 -12.19
C LEU A 360 6.96 30.83 -11.45
N ALA A 361 5.75 30.57 -11.95
CA ALA A 361 4.53 30.97 -11.27
C ALA A 361 4.36 30.28 -9.90
N ASN A 362 4.69 28.98 -9.80
CA ASN A 362 4.68 28.26 -8.53
C ASN A 362 5.73 28.80 -7.55
N GLU A 363 6.93 29.12 -8.04
CA GLU A 363 7.98 29.75 -7.23
C GLU A 363 7.52 31.10 -6.67
N PHE A 364 6.90 31.93 -7.51
CA PHE A 364 6.32 33.21 -7.08
C PHE A 364 5.24 33.01 -6.01
N LEU A 365 4.29 32.10 -6.24
CA LEU A 365 3.21 31.81 -5.31
C LEU A 365 3.75 31.34 -3.95
N LYS A 366 4.81 30.53 -3.95
CA LYS A 366 5.47 30.06 -2.72
C LYS A 366 6.14 31.20 -1.96
N LYS A 367 6.88 32.08 -2.64
CA LYS A 367 7.50 33.26 -2.01
C LYS A 367 6.47 34.25 -1.49
N LEU A 368 5.36 34.44 -2.23
CA LEU A 368 4.25 35.28 -1.79
C LEU A 368 3.60 34.71 -0.52
N SER A 369 3.35 33.40 -0.46
CA SER A 369 2.78 32.78 0.73
C SER A 369 3.69 32.88 1.95
N GLU A 370 5.00 32.73 1.78
CA GLU A 370 5.99 32.91 2.86
C GLU A 370 5.91 34.32 3.45
N ILE A 371 5.85 35.35 2.60
CA ILE A 371 5.65 36.74 3.04
C ILE A 371 4.33 36.87 3.81
N LEU A 372 3.22 36.39 3.24
CA LEU A 372 1.92 36.53 3.87
C LEU A 372 1.87 35.86 5.26
N GLN A 373 2.49 34.68 5.41
CA GLN A 373 2.54 33.93 6.67
C GLN A 373 3.38 34.64 7.75
N GLU A 374 4.49 35.31 7.36
CA GLU A 374 5.33 36.11 8.27
C GLU A 374 4.51 37.22 8.96
N PHE A 375 3.64 37.91 8.21
CA PHE A 375 2.90 39.05 8.72
C PHE A 375 1.60 38.70 9.48
N SER A 376 1.11 37.46 9.38
CA SER A 376 -0.14 37.05 10.03
C SER A 376 -0.01 35.80 10.90
N GLN A 377 1.19 35.51 11.41
CA GLN A 377 1.45 34.39 12.32
C GLN A 377 0.87 33.07 11.77
N GLU A 378 1.12 32.79 10.49
CA GLU A 378 0.67 31.59 9.78
C GLU A 378 -0.85 31.44 9.56
N LEU A 379 -1.68 32.42 9.95
CA LEU A 379 -3.12 32.41 9.69
C LEU A 379 -3.47 32.86 8.26
N VAL A 380 -2.91 32.16 7.26
CA VAL A 380 -3.12 32.44 5.83
C VAL A 380 -3.77 31.24 5.15
N GLY A 381 -4.84 31.50 4.39
CA GLY A 381 -5.45 30.52 3.52
C GLY A 381 -5.40 30.92 2.05
N ARG A 382 -5.15 29.96 1.16
CA ARG A 382 -5.35 30.11 -0.28
C ARG A 382 -6.81 29.79 -0.62
N ILE A 383 -7.57 30.82 -0.94
CA ILE A 383 -9.03 30.75 -1.13
C ILE A 383 -9.38 30.33 -2.56
N LYS A 384 -8.58 30.78 -3.53
CA LYS A 384 -8.64 30.38 -4.94
C LYS A 384 -7.23 30.29 -5.51
N VAL A 385 -7.12 29.84 -6.76
CA VAL A 385 -5.84 29.74 -7.48
C VAL A 385 -5.07 31.08 -7.46
N ASP A 386 -5.77 32.21 -7.53
CA ASP A 386 -5.26 33.57 -7.58
C ASP A 386 -5.53 34.42 -6.33
N GLU A 387 -6.13 33.86 -5.27
CA GLU A 387 -6.59 34.62 -4.10
C GLU A 387 -6.13 33.98 -2.78
N PHE A 388 -5.60 34.81 -1.88
CA PHE A 388 -5.23 34.47 -0.50
C PHE A 388 -6.02 35.33 0.49
N CYS A 389 -6.16 34.85 1.71
CA CYS A 389 -6.76 35.60 2.81
C CYS A 389 -5.95 35.38 4.10
N ASN A 390 -5.62 36.48 4.77
CA ASN A 390 -4.89 36.47 6.04
C ASN A 390 -5.84 36.91 7.16
N ILE A 391 -5.69 36.33 8.35
CA ILE A 391 -6.44 36.72 9.55
C ILE A 391 -5.52 37.54 10.46
N LEU A 392 -5.90 38.78 10.75
CA LEU A 392 -5.20 39.65 11.69
C LEU A 392 -6.04 39.81 12.96
N ILE A 393 -5.55 39.25 14.06
CA ILE A 393 -6.17 39.37 15.40
C ILE A 393 -5.56 40.57 16.13
N GLY A 394 -6.39 41.39 16.78
CA GLY A 394 -5.94 42.54 17.57
C GLY A 394 -5.53 43.76 16.72
N ALA A 395 -5.91 43.79 15.44
CA ALA A 395 -5.65 44.91 14.53
C ALA A 395 -6.97 45.54 14.06
N LYS A 396 -7.13 46.85 14.28
CA LYS A 396 -8.15 47.70 13.64
C LYS A 396 -7.64 48.24 12.30
N SER A 397 -8.52 48.73 11.42
CA SER A 397 -8.22 49.27 10.08
C SER A 397 -6.87 49.98 9.94
N LYS A 398 -6.53 50.92 10.84
CA LYS A 398 -5.29 51.71 10.74
C LYS A 398 -4.01 50.88 10.92
N ARG A 399 -4.05 49.85 11.78
CA ARG A 399 -2.92 48.92 11.99
C ARG A 399 -2.87 47.87 10.88
N SER A 400 -4.03 47.39 10.44
CA SER A 400 -4.17 46.45 9.32
C SER A 400 -3.65 47.06 8.01
N GLN A 401 -3.92 48.35 7.76
CA GLN A 401 -3.41 49.06 6.59
C GLN A 401 -1.88 49.17 6.60
N LYS A 402 -1.27 49.44 7.76
CA LYS A 402 0.18 49.46 7.90
C LYS A 402 0.79 48.09 7.57
N THR A 403 0.18 47.01 8.04
CA THR A 403 0.62 45.64 7.70
C THR A 403 0.51 45.37 6.20
N VAL A 404 -0.55 45.84 5.52
CA VAL A 404 -0.67 45.75 4.06
C VAL A 404 0.45 46.51 3.36
N ASP A 405 0.78 47.71 3.82
CA ASP A 405 1.85 48.52 3.24
C ASP A 405 3.23 47.85 3.44
N ASP A 406 3.46 47.24 4.60
CA ASP A 406 4.68 46.45 4.87
C ASP A 406 4.77 45.20 3.95
N ILE A 407 3.65 44.51 3.71
CA ILE A 407 3.57 43.39 2.76
C ILE A 407 3.90 43.87 1.33
N LYS A 408 3.33 45.01 0.90
CA LYS A 408 3.61 45.61 -0.43
C LYS A 408 5.09 45.93 -0.60
N ASN A 409 5.73 46.50 0.42
CA ASN A 409 7.16 46.79 0.40
C ASN A 409 8.00 45.52 0.27
N ARG A 410 7.61 44.45 0.98
CA ARG A 410 8.32 43.15 0.91
C ARG A 410 8.16 42.49 -0.46
N ILE A 411 6.97 42.55 -1.05
CA ILE A 411 6.73 42.04 -2.42
C ILE A 411 7.57 42.84 -3.44
N SER A 412 7.67 44.16 -3.27
CA SER A 412 8.50 45.00 -4.14
C SER A 412 9.98 44.58 -4.08
N SER A 413 10.48 44.19 -2.90
CA SER A 413 11.84 43.63 -2.76
C SER A 413 12.06 42.28 -3.45
N LEU A 414 10.99 41.49 -3.70
CA LEU A 414 11.09 40.29 -4.53
C LEU A 414 11.25 40.65 -6.00
N ALA A 415 10.53 41.67 -6.47
CA ALA A 415 10.63 42.19 -7.83
C ALA A 415 12.01 42.82 -8.11
N GLU A 416 12.68 43.38 -7.10
CA GLU A 416 14.06 43.87 -7.21
C GLU A 416 15.09 42.74 -7.34
N LYS A 417 14.83 41.57 -6.73
CA LYS A 417 15.71 40.39 -6.81
C LYS A 417 15.54 39.59 -8.10
N ASP A 418 14.33 39.61 -8.66
CA ASP A 418 14.00 38.98 -9.93
C ASP A 418 13.01 39.87 -10.67
N GLU A 419 13.51 40.62 -11.67
CA GLU A 419 12.72 41.58 -12.45
C GLU A 419 11.48 40.94 -13.10
N ARG A 420 11.50 39.61 -13.33
CA ARG A 420 10.35 38.90 -13.89
C ARG A 420 9.14 38.96 -12.95
N PHE A 421 9.35 39.00 -11.64
CA PHE A 421 8.26 39.13 -10.67
C PHE A 421 7.61 40.53 -10.67
N ALA A 422 8.26 41.55 -11.22
CA ALA A 422 7.68 42.90 -11.37
C ALA A 422 6.45 42.91 -12.29
N ASP A 423 6.31 41.92 -13.17
CA ASP A 423 5.16 41.79 -14.06
C ASP A 423 3.89 41.32 -13.33
N VAL A 424 3.98 40.88 -12.06
CA VAL A 424 2.82 40.41 -11.30
C VAL A 424 2.09 41.58 -10.63
N ARG A 425 0.78 41.68 -10.86
CA ARG A 425 -0.08 42.71 -10.24
C ARG A 425 -0.91 42.12 -9.10
N ILE A 426 -0.81 42.74 -7.93
CA ILE A 426 -1.49 42.29 -6.71
C ILE A 426 -2.39 43.41 -6.18
N GLU A 427 -3.63 43.04 -5.85
CA GLU A 427 -4.61 43.89 -5.18
C GLU A 427 -4.84 43.40 -3.74
N PHE A 428 -5.09 44.34 -2.83
CA PHE A 428 -5.38 44.07 -1.43
C PHE A 428 -6.74 44.68 -1.05
N SER A 429 -7.52 43.96 -0.26
CA SER A 429 -8.78 44.44 0.31
C SER A 429 -8.87 44.07 1.78
N LEU A 430 -9.42 44.97 2.59
CA LEU A 430 -9.59 44.79 4.03
C LEU A 430 -11.06 44.52 4.35
N ILE A 431 -11.31 43.51 5.18
CA ILE A 431 -12.65 43.16 5.67
C ILE A 431 -12.60 43.12 7.19
N GLU A 432 -13.25 44.08 7.84
CA GLU A 432 -13.37 44.09 9.30
C GLU A 432 -14.54 43.22 9.75
N TRP A 433 -14.30 42.42 10.80
CA TRP A 433 -15.34 41.67 11.46
C TRP A 433 -16.06 42.56 12.49
N ASN A 434 -17.37 42.70 12.33
CA ASN A 434 -18.22 43.58 13.14
C ASN A 434 -19.31 42.81 13.91
N GLY A 435 -19.02 41.56 14.27
CA GLY A 435 -19.98 40.68 14.95
C GLY A 435 -20.84 39.83 14.01
N GLU A 436 -20.49 39.76 12.73
CA GLU A 436 -21.18 38.88 11.78
C GLU A 436 -20.95 37.40 12.10
N SER A 437 -21.88 36.55 11.64
CA SER A 437 -21.73 35.10 11.67
C SER A 437 -20.60 34.62 10.75
N LEU A 438 -20.09 33.41 11.02
CA LEU A 438 -19.08 32.78 10.14
C LEU A 438 -19.57 32.68 8.69
N GLY A 439 -20.87 32.41 8.47
CA GLY A 439 -21.46 32.33 7.13
C GLY A 439 -21.36 33.66 6.37
N GLU A 440 -21.75 34.76 7.01
CA GLU A 440 -21.71 36.12 6.42
C GLU A 440 -20.27 36.58 6.14
N MET A 441 -19.33 36.26 7.03
CA MET A 441 -17.90 36.53 6.81
C MET A 441 -17.33 35.78 5.60
N ILE A 442 -17.73 34.53 5.42
CA ILE A 442 -17.34 33.73 4.27
C ILE A 442 -17.94 34.28 2.98
N GLU A 443 -19.20 34.72 2.99
CA GLU A 443 -19.81 35.40 1.84
C GLU A 443 -19.06 36.68 1.47
N LYS A 444 -18.62 37.49 2.44
CA LYS A 444 -17.79 38.67 2.20
C LYS A 444 -16.45 38.33 1.57
N ILE A 445 -15.79 37.25 2.01
CA ILE A 445 -14.55 36.75 1.39
C ILE A 445 -14.77 36.37 -0.08
N TYR A 446 -15.93 35.77 -0.42
CA TYR A 446 -16.25 35.35 -1.80
C TYR A 446 -16.84 36.45 -2.68
N SER A 447 -17.45 37.48 -2.09
CA SER A 447 -18.00 38.62 -2.83
C SER A 447 -16.90 39.32 -3.64
N LYS A 448 -17.23 39.73 -4.86
CA LYS A 448 -16.36 40.63 -5.64
C LYS A 448 -16.34 41.95 -4.88
N GLY A 449 -15.16 42.38 -4.44
CA GLY A 449 -15.02 43.63 -3.71
C GLY A 449 -15.48 44.79 -4.60
N ASP A 450 -16.57 45.43 -4.22
CA ASP A 450 -16.77 46.86 -4.44
C ASP A 450 -16.60 47.51 -3.07
N MET A 451 -15.44 48.13 -2.86
CA MET A 451 -15.31 49.34 -2.06
C MET A 451 -13.96 49.97 -2.38
N GLU A 452 -14.02 50.90 -3.33
CA GLU A 452 -13.08 52.02 -3.38
C GLU A 452 -13.07 52.71 -2.00
N LEU A 453 -11.87 52.95 -1.47
CA LEU A 453 -11.62 53.91 -0.38
C LEU A 453 -10.56 54.90 -0.85
#